data_AF-A0A396RM87-F1
#
_entry.id   AF-A0A396RM87-F1
#
_cell.length_a   1.000
_cell.length_b   1.000
_cell.length_c   1.000
_cell.angle_alpha   90.00
_cell.angle_beta   90.00
_cell.angle_gamma   90.00
#
_symmetry.space_group_name_H-M   'P 1'
#
loop_
_entity.id
_entity.type
_entity.pdbx_description
1 polymer ?
#
loop_
_entity_poly.entity_id
_entity_poly.type
_entity_poly.pdbx_seq_one_letter_code
_entity_poly.pdbx_strand_id
1 'polypeptide(L)'
;MEDQREKIIQDHYFLAKFLQDNALLKRNLMSAIEDITDDFEVSSDDLTEDGLAMMKAGYEKWLGKVDNGMSPEDVTLLEKALKKVRGG
;
A
#
# COMPACT_ATOMS: atom_id res chain seq x y z
N MET A 1 4.73 -14.89 17.32
CA MET A 1 3.34 -14.85 16.81
C MET A 1 2.82 -13.41 16.82
N GLU A 2 3.08 -12.63 17.87
CA GLU A 2 2.77 -11.18 17.89
C GLU A 2 3.63 -10.38 16.88
N ASP A 3 4.95 -10.63 16.82
CA ASP A 3 5.85 -9.91 15.90
C ASP A 3 5.44 -9.99 14.41
N GLN A 4 4.92 -11.14 13.99
CA GLN A 4 4.48 -11.33 12.60
C GLN A 4 3.19 -10.55 12.31
N ARG A 5 2.27 -10.50 13.27
CA ARG A 5 1.03 -9.73 13.15
C ARG A 5 1.32 -8.25 13.09
N GLU A 6 2.17 -7.73 13.97
CA GLU A 6 2.57 -6.32 13.96
C GLU A 6 3.23 -5.93 12.65
N LYS A 7 4.07 -6.80 12.08
CA LYS A 7 4.66 -6.59 10.77
C LYS A 7 3.60 -6.48 9.68
N ILE A 8 2.66 -7.43 9.61
CA ILE A 8 1.58 -7.41 8.62
C ILE A 8 0.74 -6.13 8.73
N ILE A 9 0.44 -5.69 9.96
CA ILE A 9 -0.28 -4.44 10.23
C ILE A 9 0.50 -3.24 9.70
N GLN A 10 1.82 -3.16 9.95
CA GLN A 10 2.65 -2.07 9.44
C GLN A 10 2.72 -2.08 7.92
N ASP A 11 2.89 -3.24 7.30
CA ASP A 11 2.97 -3.38 5.84
C ASP A 11 1.67 -2.88 5.18
N HIS A 12 0.51 -3.30 5.71
CA HIS A 12 -0.80 -2.84 5.21
C HIS A 12 -1.04 -1.36 5.48
N TYR A 13 -0.65 -0.87 6.66
CA TYR A 13 -0.76 0.55 7.01
C TYR A 13 -0.01 1.43 6.02
N PHE A 14 1.27 1.16 5.75
CA PHE A 14 2.05 2.01 4.86
C PHE A 14 1.60 1.91 3.40
N LEU A 15 1.13 0.74 2.97
CA LEU A 15 0.49 0.59 1.66
C LEU A 15 -0.78 1.45 1.56
N ALA A 16 -1.71 1.29 2.51
CA ALA A 16 -2.97 2.03 2.53
C ALA A 16 -2.72 3.54 2.63
N LYS A 17 -1.75 3.96 3.45
CA LYS A 17 -1.34 5.35 3.60
C LYS A 17 -0.83 5.91 2.29
N PHE A 18 0.07 5.20 1.62
CA PHE A 18 0.59 5.61 0.32
C PHE A 18 -0.54 5.79 -0.70
N LEU A 19 -1.49 4.86 -0.74
CA LEU A 19 -2.64 4.93 -1.64
C LEU A 19 -3.52 6.16 -1.33
N GLN A 20 -3.81 6.44 -0.06
CA GLN A 20 -4.61 7.60 0.36
C GLN A 20 -3.91 8.92 0.05
N ASP A 21 -2.64 9.05 0.44
CA ASP A 21 -1.84 10.27 0.29
C ASP A 21 -1.67 10.67 -1.20
N ASN A 22 -1.78 9.70 -2.12
CA ASN A 22 -1.65 9.90 -3.56
C ASN A 22 -2.98 9.94 -4.32
N ALA A 23 -4.12 9.99 -3.63
CA ALA A 23 -5.47 9.97 -4.21
C ALA A 23 -5.74 8.75 -5.13
N LEU A 24 -5.22 7.58 -4.72
CA LEU A 24 -5.36 6.32 -5.45
C LEU A 24 -6.57 5.49 -4.97
N LEU A 25 -7.31 5.99 -3.99
CA LEU A 25 -8.51 5.39 -3.45
C LEU A 25 -9.73 6.27 -3.71
N LYS A 26 -10.88 5.65 -3.94
CA LYS A 26 -12.18 6.30 -4.13
C LYS A 26 -12.78 6.80 -2.81
N ARG A 27 -12.32 6.26 -1.68
CA ARG A 27 -12.74 6.61 -0.31
C ARG A 27 -11.57 6.52 0.65
N ASN A 28 -11.72 7.12 1.82
CA ASN A 28 -10.78 6.94 2.93
C ASN A 28 -11.03 5.56 3.56
N LEU A 29 -10.00 4.73 3.71
CA LEU A 29 -10.08 3.39 4.30
C LEU A 29 -9.63 3.36 5.76
N MET A 30 -8.74 4.28 6.14
CA MET A 30 -8.23 4.38 7.51
C MET A 30 -7.90 5.82 7.89
N SER A 31 -7.92 6.10 9.19
CA SER A 31 -7.45 7.34 9.80
C SER A 31 -6.15 7.15 10.58
N ALA A 32 -5.94 5.96 11.14
CA ALA A 32 -4.76 5.63 11.93
C ALA A 32 -4.39 4.13 11.80
N ILE A 33 -3.24 3.74 12.34
CA ILE A 33 -2.75 2.35 12.25
C ILE A 33 -3.66 1.35 12.98
N GLU A 34 -4.37 1.82 14.00
CA GLU A 34 -5.33 1.03 14.79
C GLU A 34 -6.54 0.58 13.97
N ASP A 35 -6.81 1.22 12.82
CA ASP A 35 -7.87 0.82 11.89
C ASP A 35 -7.47 -0.41 11.05
N ILE A 36 -6.18 -0.76 11.01
CA ILE A 36 -5.68 -1.97 10.33
C ILE A 36 -5.90 -3.17 11.24
N THR A 37 -7.11 -3.71 11.14
CA THR A 37 -7.54 -4.93 11.85
C THR A 37 -7.32 -6.17 10.99
N ASP A 38 -7.56 -7.35 11.58
CA ASP A 38 -7.45 -8.62 10.85
C ASP A 38 -8.48 -8.74 9.69
N ASP A 39 -9.55 -7.93 9.73
CA ASP A 39 -10.59 -7.82 8.69
C ASP A 39 -10.32 -6.67 7.69
N PHE A 40 -9.21 -5.93 7.85
CA PHE A 40 -8.87 -4.84 6.95
C PHE A 40 -8.46 -5.39 5.57
N GLU A 41 -9.10 -4.88 4.52
CA GLU A 41 -8.74 -5.19 3.15
C GLU A 41 -8.76 -3.94 2.25
N VAL A 42 -7.88 -3.95 1.26
CA VAL A 42 -7.93 -3.00 0.13
C VAL A 42 -8.45 -3.78 -1.08
N SER A 43 -9.68 -3.51 -1.49
CA SER A 43 -10.27 -4.17 -2.66
C SER A 43 -10.03 -3.38 -3.94
N SER A 44 -10.24 -4.02 -5.10
CA SER A 44 -10.22 -3.31 -6.39
C SER A 44 -11.29 -2.22 -6.49
N ASP A 45 -12.39 -2.38 -5.77
CA ASP A 45 -13.49 -1.41 -5.79
C ASP A 45 -13.14 -0.14 -5.03
N ASP A 46 -12.22 -0.22 -4.06
CA ASP A 46 -11.68 0.93 -3.35
C ASP A 46 -10.72 1.75 -4.22
N LEU A 47 -10.12 1.16 -5.25
CA LEU A 47 -9.07 1.81 -6.05
C LEU A 47 -9.65 2.67 -7.18
N THR A 48 -9.00 3.80 -7.45
CA THR A 48 -9.17 4.55 -8.72
C THR A 48 -8.51 3.80 -9.88
N GLU A 49 -8.70 4.27 -11.11
CA GLU A 49 -8.01 3.69 -12.28
C GLU A 49 -6.48 3.75 -12.13
N ASP A 50 -5.96 4.92 -11.73
CA ASP A 50 -4.54 5.13 -11.39
C ASP A 50 -4.10 4.20 -10.26
N GLY A 51 -4.93 4.05 -9.21
CA GLY A 51 -4.63 3.16 -8.08
C GLY A 51 -4.50 1.71 -8.51
N LEU A 52 -5.42 1.22 -9.33
CA LEU A 52 -5.38 -0.13 -9.88
C LEU A 52 -4.15 -0.34 -10.77
N ALA A 53 -3.80 0.64 -11.61
CA ALA A 53 -2.62 0.59 -12.45
C ALA A 53 -1.32 0.60 -11.63
N MET A 54 -1.25 1.41 -10.58
CA MET A 54 -0.10 1.46 -9.65
C MET A 54 0.07 0.14 -8.92
N MET A 55 -1.01 -0.42 -8.37
CA MET A 55 -0.99 -1.73 -7.70
C MET A 55 -0.43 -2.82 -8.61
N LYS A 56 -0.90 -2.89 -9.87
CA LYS A 56 -0.39 -3.85 -10.86
C LYS A 56 1.10 -3.65 -11.20
N ALA A 57 1.59 -2.41 -11.17
CA ALA A 57 2.95 -2.08 -11.59
C ALA A 57 4.00 -2.15 -10.47
N GLY A 58 3.60 -1.88 -9.22
CA GLY A 58 4.51 -1.62 -8.11
C GLY A 58 4.35 -2.54 -6.89
N TYR A 59 3.13 -3.02 -6.61
CA TYR A 59 2.82 -3.68 -5.34
C TYR A 59 3.65 -4.94 -5.10
N GLU A 60 3.63 -5.89 -6.03
CA GLU A 60 4.35 -7.18 -5.90
C GLU A 60 5.85 -6.97 -5.65
N LYS A 61 6.45 -6.02 -6.37
CA LYS A 61 7.88 -5.72 -6.25
C LYS A 61 8.21 -5.06 -4.90
N TRP A 62 7.35 -4.16 -4.42
CA TRP A 62 7.52 -3.51 -3.13
C TRP A 62 7.35 -4.52 -1.99
N LEU A 63 6.25 -5.29 -2.00
CA LEU A 63 5.97 -6.33 -1.01
C LEU A 63 7.11 -7.34 -0.94
N GLY A 64 7.60 -7.83 -2.08
CA GLY A 64 8.72 -8.75 -2.12
C GLY A 64 10.00 -8.17 -1.51
N LYS A 65 10.21 -6.85 -1.50
CA LYS A 65 11.34 -6.24 -0.80
C LYS A 65 11.11 -6.09 0.70
N VAL A 66 9.90 -5.74 1.10
CA VAL A 66 9.48 -5.67 2.51
C VAL A 66 9.59 -7.06 3.18
N ASP A 67 9.20 -8.11 2.46
CA ASP A 67 9.37 -9.49 2.91
C ASP A 67 10.85 -9.86 3.10
N ASN A 68 11.74 -9.27 2.31
CA ASN A 68 13.19 -9.43 2.42
C ASN A 68 13.87 -8.43 3.38
N GLY A 69 13.11 -7.72 4.22
CA GLY A 69 13.65 -6.87 5.29
C GLY A 69 13.80 -5.38 4.94
N MET A 70 13.27 -4.93 3.80
CA MET A 70 13.11 -3.49 3.53
C MET A 70 12.04 -2.92 4.47
N SER A 71 12.22 -1.69 4.94
CA SER A 71 11.19 -1.00 5.73
C SER A 71 9.94 -0.76 4.86
N PRO A 72 8.72 -1.02 5.35
CA PRO A 72 7.49 -0.71 4.63
C PRO A 72 7.29 0.81 4.42
N GLU A 73 7.94 1.65 5.23
CA GLU A 73 7.98 3.11 5.01
C GLU A 73 8.70 3.50 3.72
N ASP A 74 9.60 2.64 3.21
CA ASP A 74 10.30 2.89 1.96
C ASP A 74 9.38 2.60 0.77
N VAL A 75 8.64 3.64 0.39
CA VAL A 75 7.68 3.62 -0.71
C VAL A 75 8.31 4.00 -2.06
N THR A 76 9.64 4.09 -2.15
CA THR A 76 10.34 4.57 -3.38
C THR A 76 10.02 3.73 -4.61
N LEU A 77 9.72 2.44 -4.44
CA LEU A 77 9.28 1.55 -5.51
C LEU A 77 7.85 1.85 -5.98
N LEU A 78 6.96 2.16 -5.05
CA LEU A 78 5.58 2.56 -5.34
C LEU A 78 5.54 3.93 -6.01
N GLU A 79 6.34 4.89 -5.55
CA GLU A 79 6.49 6.21 -6.19
C GLU A 79 6.98 6.09 -7.64
N LYS A 80 8.00 5.25 -7.88
CA LYS A 80 8.50 4.98 -9.24
C LYS A 80 7.44 4.34 -10.13
N ALA A 81 6.62 3.43 -9.59
CA ALA A 81 5.53 2.82 -10.32
C ALA A 81 4.44 3.85 -10.64
N LEU A 82 4.04 4.65 -9.66
CA LEU A 82 3.04 5.71 -9.81
C LEU A 82 3.47 6.75 -10.84
N LYS A 83 4.74 7.17 -10.82
CA LYS A 83 5.29 8.11 -11.81
C LYS A 83 5.12 7.57 -13.23
N LYS A 84 5.39 6.29 -13.47
CA LYS A 84 5.21 5.64 -14.78
C LYS A 84 3.75 5.60 -15.21
N VAL A 85 2.85 5.30 -14.27
CA VAL A 85 1.39 5.28 -14.54
C VAL A 85 0.90 6.65 -14.98
N ARG A 86 1.37 7.72 -14.33
CA ARG A 86 0.98 9.10 -14.63
C ARG A 86 1.73 9.74 -15.82
N GLY A 87 2.49 8.95 -16.58
CA GLY A 87 3.17 9.42 -17.79
C GLY A 87 4.46 10.22 -17.54
N GLY A 88 5.11 10.02 -16.39
CA GLY A 88 6.42 10.61 -16.06
C GLY A 88 7.62 9.82 -16.53
#